data_AF-A0A0F9DSH2-F1
#
_entry.id   AF-A0A0F9DSH2-F1
#
_cell.length_a   1.000
_cell.length_b   1.000
_cell.length_c   1.000
_cell.angle_alpha   90.00
_cell.angle_beta   90.00
_cell.angle_gamma   90.00
#
_symmetry.space_group_name_H-M   'P 1'
#
loop_
_entity.id
_entity.type
_entity.pdbx_description
1 polymer ?
#
loop_
_entity_poly.entity_id
_entity_poly.type
_entity_poly.pdbx_seq_one_letter_code
_entity_poly.pdbx_strand_id
1 'polypeptide(L)'
;YWKWWRWTRPQNLTIFGSETPIIVAPYIAPENTFAIENTGAFDGSSDVLGIKVDNDSPLNIYAILGFLNSRLYNFLHFIRAKPKDYRFEYYPITILELPLPNEEAFNERGVSLEEFTNNIERIVELKNLKVLIEEQFEQVLHNNNMNKTKLKFDNVWRNLSRVGIIRKRITPGDPSLESIALKISLNDNTLQILHFSPEEQEWVTIIEITGDNEKKEIIECLYLLLTLFLKENQIASRTKWRKGQLFSVIICQNIELFTARNLSGINYLNKLPALIDELKINVSSEYIDLSSIDNEIRELEQKINEIVYDIFELDSEERKLIEIDIDFDIPYLP
;
A
#
# COMPACT_ATOMS: atom_id res chain seq x y z
N TYR A 1 32.65 -2.08 -20.09
CA TYR A 1 31.75 -1.75 -18.97
C TYR A 1 31.17 -3.04 -18.42
N TRP A 2 31.49 -3.39 -17.18
CA TRP A 2 30.94 -4.56 -16.50
C TRP A 2 29.62 -4.17 -15.85
N LYS A 3 28.55 -4.94 -16.08
CA LYS A 3 27.23 -4.67 -15.49
C LYS A 3 27.23 -5.14 -14.03
N TRP A 4 27.02 -4.23 -13.08
CA TRP A 4 27.15 -4.46 -11.64
C TRP A 4 26.24 -5.58 -11.09
N TRP A 5 25.07 -5.80 -11.70
CA TRP A 5 24.16 -6.90 -11.37
C TRP A 5 24.72 -8.30 -11.65
N ARG A 6 25.85 -8.43 -12.38
CA ARG A 6 26.54 -9.73 -12.57
C ARG A 6 27.29 -10.19 -11.33
N TRP A 7 27.39 -9.36 -10.30
CA TRP A 7 28.12 -9.66 -9.06
C TRP A 7 27.21 -10.08 -7.91
N THR A 8 25.90 -9.90 -8.03
CA THR A 8 24.95 -10.60 -7.19
C THR A 8 24.89 -12.05 -7.70
N ARG A 9 25.02 -13.03 -6.79
CA ARG A 9 24.70 -14.42 -7.11
C ARG A 9 23.21 -14.57 -6.84
N PRO A 10 22.35 -14.66 -7.87
CA PRO A 10 20.92 -14.81 -7.64
C PRO A 10 20.71 -16.06 -6.79
N GLN A 11 19.95 -15.92 -5.71
CA GLN A 11 19.62 -17.06 -4.87
C GLN A 11 18.41 -17.78 -5.47
N ASN A 12 18.38 -19.10 -5.35
CA ASN A 12 17.22 -19.92 -5.75
C ASN A 12 16.71 -19.63 -7.18
N LEU A 13 17.62 -19.61 -8.17
CA LEU A 13 17.30 -19.39 -9.59
C LEU A 13 16.18 -20.29 -10.13
N THR A 14 16.01 -21.48 -9.55
CA THR A 14 14.92 -22.41 -9.89
C THR A 14 13.52 -21.87 -9.55
N ILE A 15 13.45 -20.88 -8.65
CA ILE A 15 12.23 -20.18 -8.25
C ILE A 15 12.20 -18.82 -8.94
N PHE A 16 13.19 -17.96 -8.67
CA PHE A 16 13.17 -16.55 -9.12
C PHE A 16 13.54 -16.35 -10.60
N GLY A 17 14.26 -17.30 -11.20
CA GLY A 17 14.52 -17.33 -12.64
C GLY A 17 13.55 -18.23 -13.41
N SER A 18 12.46 -18.67 -12.78
CA SER A 18 11.44 -19.51 -13.43
C SER A 18 10.64 -18.70 -14.45
N GLU A 19 10.29 -19.32 -15.58
CA GLU A 19 9.33 -18.74 -16.55
C GLU A 19 7.87 -18.86 -16.05
N THR A 20 7.63 -19.70 -15.04
CA THR A 20 6.31 -19.83 -14.40
C THR A 20 6.09 -18.70 -13.40
N PRO A 21 4.87 -18.15 -13.31
CA PRO A 21 4.52 -17.20 -12.26
C PRO A 21 4.83 -17.74 -10.86
N ILE A 22 5.28 -16.86 -9.97
CA ILE A 22 5.49 -17.13 -8.55
C ILE A 22 4.76 -16.10 -7.71
N ILE A 23 4.46 -16.43 -6.46
CA ILE A 23 4.00 -15.44 -5.48
C ILE A 23 5.23 -14.89 -4.75
N VAL A 24 5.33 -13.58 -4.63
CA VAL A 24 6.39 -12.90 -3.89
C VAL A 24 5.83 -12.11 -2.72
N ALA A 25 6.61 -11.99 -1.65
CA ALA A 25 6.30 -11.11 -0.53
C ALA A 25 7.59 -10.54 0.07
N PRO A 26 7.57 -9.31 0.62
CA PRO A 26 8.68 -8.82 1.43
C PRO A 26 8.91 -9.75 2.63
N TYR A 27 10.16 -9.88 3.07
CA TYR A 27 10.51 -10.65 4.27
C TYR A 27 9.96 -10.02 5.56
N ILE A 28 9.73 -8.70 5.57
CA ILE A 28 9.18 -7.98 6.70
C ILE A 28 8.13 -6.98 6.20
N ALA A 29 6.88 -7.10 6.64
CA ALA A 29 5.80 -6.15 6.32
C ALA A 29 4.84 -5.94 7.50
N PRO A 30 4.12 -4.80 7.55
CA PRO A 30 3.08 -4.58 8.55
C PRO A 30 1.84 -5.47 8.34
N GLU A 31 1.63 -5.95 7.12
CA GLU A 31 0.49 -6.74 6.71
C GLU A 31 0.83 -7.60 5.48
N ASN A 32 -0.02 -8.59 5.21
CA ASN A 32 0.07 -9.43 4.02
C ASN A 32 0.00 -8.60 2.74
N THR A 33 1.11 -8.64 2.00
CA THR A 33 1.32 -7.88 0.76
C THR A 33 1.90 -8.81 -0.32
N PHE A 34 1.34 -10.01 -0.41
CA PHE A 34 1.74 -10.99 -1.42
C PHE A 34 1.33 -10.49 -2.80
N ALA A 35 2.18 -10.70 -3.80
CA ALA A 35 1.95 -10.30 -5.18
C ALA A 35 2.38 -11.39 -6.16
N ILE A 36 1.87 -11.35 -7.39
CA ILE A 36 2.31 -12.23 -8.47
C ILE A 36 3.49 -11.59 -9.18
N GLU A 37 4.56 -12.37 -9.33
CA GLU A 37 5.68 -12.06 -10.20
C GLU A 37 5.67 -13.03 -11.39
N ASN A 38 5.43 -12.50 -12.58
CA ASN A 38 5.30 -13.28 -13.82
C ASN A 38 6.27 -12.83 -14.93
N THR A 39 7.19 -11.92 -14.64
CA THR A 39 8.15 -11.39 -15.63
C THR A 39 9.49 -12.10 -15.57
N GLY A 40 9.78 -12.81 -14.47
CA GLY A 40 11.08 -13.44 -14.21
C GLY A 40 12.20 -12.42 -13.99
N ALA A 41 11.85 -11.15 -13.71
CA ALA A 41 12.82 -10.06 -13.52
C ALA A 41 13.38 -10.00 -12.09
N PHE A 42 12.90 -10.85 -11.18
CA PHE A 42 13.28 -10.82 -9.77
C PHE A 42 14.55 -11.64 -9.50
N ASP A 43 15.54 -11.08 -8.80
CA ASP A 43 16.86 -11.71 -8.61
C ASP A 43 17.07 -12.36 -7.22
N GLY A 44 16.01 -12.47 -6.42
CA GLY A 44 16.01 -13.26 -5.17
C GLY A 44 16.90 -12.68 -4.07
N SER A 45 16.66 -11.42 -3.69
CA SER A 45 17.32 -10.80 -2.52
C SER A 45 16.96 -11.50 -1.20
N SER A 46 17.77 -11.33 -0.16
CA SER A 46 17.51 -11.90 1.19
C SER A 46 16.22 -11.40 1.84
N ASP A 47 15.67 -10.29 1.34
CA ASP A 47 14.57 -9.56 1.96
C ASP A 47 13.24 -9.82 1.24
N VAL A 48 13.17 -10.87 0.41
CA VAL A 48 11.96 -11.29 -0.31
C VAL A 48 11.80 -12.80 -0.25
N LEU A 49 10.57 -13.23 -0.03
CA LEU A 49 10.13 -14.60 -0.15
C LEU A 49 9.55 -14.85 -1.54
N GLY A 50 9.86 -16.01 -2.10
CA GLY A 50 9.25 -16.52 -3.33
C GLY A 50 8.57 -17.86 -3.05
N ILE A 51 7.30 -17.97 -3.42
CA ILE A 51 6.48 -19.18 -3.30
C ILE A 51 6.19 -19.66 -4.71
N LYS A 52 6.67 -20.86 -5.02
CA LYS A 52 6.36 -21.55 -6.28
C LYS A 52 5.19 -22.50 -6.02
N VAL A 53 4.18 -22.43 -6.87
CA VAL A 53 3.05 -23.37 -6.84
C VAL A 53 3.37 -24.53 -7.76
N ASP A 54 3.19 -25.75 -7.26
CA ASP A 54 3.43 -26.96 -8.05
C ASP A 54 2.34 -27.13 -9.12
N ASN A 55 2.71 -27.74 -10.25
CA ASN A 55 1.81 -27.90 -11.41
C ASN A 55 0.60 -28.80 -11.13
N ASP A 56 0.69 -29.66 -10.11
CA ASP A 56 -0.37 -30.55 -9.65
C ASP A 56 -1.16 -30.00 -8.46
N SER A 57 -0.94 -28.73 -8.09
CA SER A 57 -1.73 -28.05 -7.07
C SER A 57 -3.21 -28.04 -7.44
N PRO A 58 -4.12 -28.42 -6.51
CA PRO A 58 -5.56 -28.37 -6.76
C PRO A 58 -6.09 -26.93 -6.87
N LEU A 59 -5.36 -25.96 -6.32
CA LEU A 59 -5.66 -24.55 -6.42
C LEU A 59 -4.71 -23.88 -7.40
N ASN A 60 -5.25 -22.98 -8.24
CA ASN A 60 -4.42 -22.11 -9.06
C ASN A 60 -3.70 -21.06 -8.19
N ILE A 61 -2.67 -20.43 -8.77
CA ILE A 61 -1.83 -19.46 -8.06
C ILE A 61 -2.59 -18.24 -7.54
N TYR A 62 -3.64 -17.78 -8.25
CA TYR A 62 -4.45 -16.64 -7.84
C TYR A 62 -5.38 -16.99 -6.68
N ALA A 63 -5.94 -18.19 -6.64
CA ALA A 63 -6.71 -18.65 -5.48
C ALA A 63 -5.82 -18.69 -4.22
N ILE A 64 -4.60 -19.22 -4.33
CA ILE A 64 -3.62 -19.21 -3.23
C ILE A 64 -3.27 -17.76 -2.83
N LEU A 65 -3.05 -16.87 -3.79
CA LEU A 65 -2.81 -15.45 -3.53
C LEU A 65 -3.97 -14.79 -2.77
N GLY A 66 -5.21 -15.13 -3.12
CA GLY A 66 -6.42 -14.64 -2.45
C GLY A 66 -6.47 -15.05 -0.99
N PHE A 67 -6.18 -16.32 -0.68
CA PHE A 67 -6.06 -16.76 0.70
C PHE A 67 -4.94 -16.02 1.42
N LEU A 68 -3.73 -15.97 0.84
CA LEU A 68 -2.58 -15.32 1.47
C LEU A 68 -2.80 -13.83 1.77
N ASN A 69 -3.58 -13.12 0.96
CA ASN A 69 -3.93 -11.70 1.20
C ASN A 69 -5.27 -11.49 1.91
N SER A 70 -5.95 -12.55 2.35
CA SER A 70 -7.19 -12.43 3.13
C SER A 70 -6.91 -11.96 4.56
N ARG A 71 -7.92 -11.33 5.19
CA ARG A 71 -7.85 -10.89 6.59
C ARG A 71 -7.63 -12.04 7.57
N LEU A 72 -8.29 -13.18 7.35
CA LEU A 72 -8.05 -14.39 8.16
C LEU A 72 -6.58 -14.79 8.12
N TYR A 73 -5.96 -14.84 6.95
CA TYR A 73 -4.55 -15.22 6.83
C TYR A 73 -3.60 -14.15 7.34
N ASN A 74 -3.97 -12.87 7.24
CA ASN A 74 -3.23 -11.79 7.88
C ASN A 74 -3.23 -11.96 9.40
N PHE A 75 -4.39 -12.27 9.98
CA PHE A 75 -4.55 -12.60 11.40
C PHE A 75 -3.75 -13.85 11.80
N LEU A 76 -3.86 -14.94 11.05
CA LEU A 76 -3.10 -16.17 11.31
C LEU A 76 -1.59 -15.96 11.19
N HIS A 77 -1.15 -15.09 10.27
CA HIS A 77 0.24 -14.71 10.17
C HIS A 77 0.67 -13.91 11.40
N PHE A 78 -0.10 -12.90 11.78
CA PHE A 78 0.16 -12.05 12.93
C PHE A 78 0.38 -12.84 14.23
N ILE A 79 -0.46 -13.83 14.53
CA ILE A 79 -0.33 -14.65 15.74
C ILE A 79 0.88 -15.61 15.72
N ARG A 80 1.43 -15.91 14.53
CA ARG A 80 2.56 -16.86 14.36
C ARG A 80 3.90 -16.17 14.09
N ALA A 81 3.87 -14.96 13.57
CA ALA A 81 5.05 -14.25 13.10
C ALA A 81 5.85 -13.66 14.26
N LYS A 82 7.13 -13.42 14.01
CA LYS A 82 7.96 -12.69 14.96
C LYS A 82 7.73 -11.19 14.77
N PRO A 83 7.30 -10.47 15.82
CA PRO A 83 7.14 -9.03 15.73
C PRO A 83 8.49 -8.32 15.56
N LYS A 84 8.47 -7.28 14.72
CA LYS A 84 9.60 -6.41 14.35
C LYS A 84 9.09 -4.98 14.29
N ASP A 85 9.00 -4.36 15.47
CA ASP A 85 8.32 -3.07 15.67
C ASP A 85 6.83 -3.21 15.26
N TYR A 86 6.32 -2.36 14.38
CA TYR A 86 4.97 -2.41 13.81
C TYR A 86 4.83 -3.40 12.63
N ARG A 87 5.79 -4.31 12.44
CA ARG A 87 5.86 -5.23 11.29
C ARG A 87 6.08 -6.67 11.75
N PHE A 88 5.88 -7.59 10.81
CA PHE A 88 6.01 -9.02 11.02
C PHE A 88 7.02 -9.60 10.06
N GLU A 89 7.86 -10.49 10.58
CA GLU A 89 8.83 -11.23 9.80
C GLU A 89 8.19 -12.50 9.23
N TYR A 90 8.16 -12.61 7.91
CA TYR A 90 7.67 -13.80 7.23
C TYR A 90 8.72 -14.91 7.26
N TYR A 91 8.41 -15.98 7.98
CA TYR A 91 9.19 -17.21 7.91
C TYR A 91 8.57 -18.18 6.90
N PRO A 92 9.34 -18.79 6.01
CA PRO A 92 8.82 -19.76 5.05
C PRO A 92 8.01 -20.88 5.73
N ILE A 93 8.48 -21.37 6.88
CA ILE A 93 7.80 -22.45 7.61
C ILE A 93 6.41 -22.03 8.09
N THR A 94 6.23 -20.79 8.57
CA THR A 94 4.93 -20.35 9.09
C THR A 94 3.91 -20.15 7.99
N ILE A 95 4.35 -19.76 6.79
CA ILE A 95 3.50 -19.65 5.60
C ILE A 95 3.11 -21.04 5.08
N LEU A 96 4.06 -21.99 5.02
CA LEU A 96 3.82 -23.35 4.54
C LEU A 96 2.86 -24.16 5.45
N GLU A 97 2.74 -23.76 6.72
CA GLU A 97 1.81 -24.36 7.69
C GLU A 97 0.41 -23.70 7.69
N LEU A 98 0.14 -22.76 6.78
CA LEU A 98 -1.20 -22.18 6.65
C LEU A 98 -2.14 -23.17 5.94
N PRO A 99 -3.35 -23.40 6.48
CA PRO A 99 -4.25 -24.43 5.97
C PRO A 99 -4.94 -23.96 4.69
N LEU A 100 -4.56 -24.49 3.52
CA LEU A 100 -5.27 -24.21 2.27
C LEU A 100 -6.48 -25.15 2.10
N PRO A 101 -7.65 -24.64 1.72
CA PRO A 101 -8.81 -25.47 1.43
C PRO A 101 -8.62 -26.24 0.12
N ASN A 102 -9.32 -27.36 -0.03
CA ASN A 102 -9.42 -28.05 -1.31
C ASN A 102 -10.61 -27.52 -2.12
N GLU A 103 -10.75 -27.98 -3.36
CA GLU A 103 -11.88 -27.60 -4.23
C GLU A 103 -13.24 -28.06 -3.68
N GLU A 104 -13.28 -29.16 -2.93
CA GLU A 104 -14.51 -29.65 -2.29
C GLU A 104 -15.10 -28.64 -1.29
N ALA A 105 -14.25 -27.96 -0.52
CA ALA A 105 -14.68 -26.94 0.43
C ALA A 105 -15.44 -25.78 -0.25
N PHE A 106 -15.06 -25.39 -1.46
CA PHE A 106 -15.81 -24.40 -2.25
C PHE A 106 -17.19 -24.92 -2.64
N ASN A 107 -17.25 -26.17 -3.13
CA ASN A 107 -18.49 -26.82 -3.56
C ASN A 107 -19.48 -27.01 -2.40
N GLU A 108 -19.00 -27.42 -1.22
CA GLU A 108 -19.83 -27.60 -0.02
C GLU A 108 -20.48 -26.30 0.44
N ARG A 109 -19.82 -25.16 0.20
CA ARG A 109 -20.33 -23.82 0.54
C ARG A 109 -21.13 -23.17 -0.57
N GLY A 110 -21.22 -23.80 -1.74
CA GLY A 110 -21.87 -23.23 -2.92
C GLY A 110 -21.16 -21.99 -3.46
N VAL A 111 -19.85 -21.85 -3.20
CA VAL A 111 -19.03 -20.75 -3.71
C VAL A 111 -18.27 -21.24 -4.93
N SER A 112 -18.24 -20.44 -5.99
CA SER A 112 -17.46 -20.76 -7.19
C SER A 112 -15.97 -20.44 -6.99
N LEU A 113 -15.11 -21.46 -7.11
CA LEU A 113 -13.65 -21.27 -7.14
C LEU A 113 -13.21 -20.37 -8.32
N GLU A 114 -13.92 -20.46 -9.45
CA GLU A 114 -13.69 -19.59 -10.60
C GLU A 114 -14.02 -18.13 -10.29
N GLU A 115 -15.17 -17.88 -9.66
CA GLU A 115 -15.55 -16.52 -9.25
C GLU A 115 -14.56 -15.95 -8.23
N PHE A 116 -14.15 -16.75 -7.26
CA PHE A 116 -13.10 -16.37 -6.31
C PHE A 116 -11.83 -15.95 -7.06
N THR A 117 -11.31 -16.83 -7.91
CA THR A 117 -10.11 -16.57 -8.73
C THR A 117 -10.23 -15.29 -9.55
N ASN A 118 -11.35 -15.09 -10.24
CA ASN A 118 -11.59 -13.91 -11.07
C ASN A 118 -11.57 -12.61 -10.27
N ASN A 119 -12.08 -12.60 -9.03
CA ASN A 119 -12.00 -11.42 -8.16
C ASN A 119 -10.54 -11.09 -7.81
N ILE A 120 -9.70 -12.10 -7.55
CA ILE A 120 -8.26 -11.89 -7.28
C ILE A 120 -7.55 -11.37 -8.53
N GLU A 121 -7.77 -11.99 -9.69
CA GLU A 121 -7.16 -11.55 -10.95
C GLU A 121 -7.49 -10.08 -11.23
N ARG A 122 -8.75 -9.70 -11.00
CA ARG A 122 -9.19 -8.30 -11.13
C ARG A 122 -8.47 -7.36 -10.17
N ILE A 123 -8.26 -7.73 -8.91
CA ILE A 123 -7.46 -6.94 -7.96
C ILE A 123 -6.03 -6.77 -8.48
N VAL A 124 -5.41 -7.84 -9.00
CA VAL A 124 -4.05 -7.78 -9.55
C VAL A 124 -3.98 -6.84 -10.74
N GLU A 125 -4.94 -6.90 -11.66
CA GLU A 125 -5.06 -5.96 -12.79
C GLU A 125 -5.16 -4.51 -12.34
N LEU A 126 -6.06 -4.23 -11.38
CA LEU A 126 -6.29 -2.88 -10.86
C LEU A 126 -5.04 -2.33 -10.14
N LYS A 127 -4.36 -3.16 -9.34
CA LYS A 127 -3.10 -2.79 -8.67
C LYS A 127 -2.00 -2.51 -9.70
N ASN A 128 -1.88 -3.32 -10.75
CA ASN A 128 -0.93 -3.09 -11.85
C ASN A 128 -1.24 -1.81 -12.63
N LEU A 129 -2.52 -1.54 -12.90
CA LEU A 129 -2.95 -0.29 -13.54
C LEU A 129 -2.55 0.92 -12.69
N LYS A 130 -2.73 0.86 -11.37
CA LYS A 130 -2.33 1.93 -10.45
C LYS A 130 -0.82 2.19 -10.50
N VAL A 131 0.00 1.12 -10.49
CA VAL A 131 1.46 1.23 -10.64
C VAL A 131 1.81 1.89 -11.98
N LEU A 132 1.19 1.46 -13.08
CA LEU A 132 1.41 2.06 -14.40
C LEU A 132 1.07 3.55 -14.41
N ILE A 133 -0.06 3.95 -13.81
CA ILE A 133 -0.46 5.36 -13.70
C ILE A 133 0.59 6.16 -12.93
N GLU A 134 1.08 5.63 -11.81
CA GLU A 134 2.14 6.29 -11.02
C GLU A 134 3.43 6.46 -11.82
N GLU A 135 3.89 5.42 -12.53
CA GLU A 135 5.09 5.48 -13.38
C GLU A 135 4.93 6.50 -14.51
N GLN A 136 3.78 6.51 -15.19
CA GLN A 136 3.50 7.50 -16.23
C GLN A 136 3.44 8.91 -15.65
N PHE A 137 2.87 9.08 -14.46
CA PHE A 137 2.83 10.37 -13.79
C PHE A 137 4.24 10.86 -13.43
N GLU A 138 5.11 9.97 -12.94
CA GLU A 138 6.53 10.30 -12.71
C GLU A 138 7.24 10.74 -14.00
N GLN A 139 6.99 10.05 -15.11
CA GLN A 139 7.56 10.41 -16.41
C GLN A 139 7.07 11.78 -16.88
N VAL A 140 5.76 12.06 -16.76
CA VAL A 140 5.15 13.35 -17.08
C VAL A 140 5.76 14.47 -16.23
N LEU A 141 5.94 14.25 -14.93
CA LEU A 141 6.63 15.19 -14.02
C LEU A 141 8.08 15.44 -14.46
N HIS A 142 8.79 14.38 -14.88
CA HIS A 142 10.16 14.48 -15.35
C HIS A 142 10.26 15.30 -16.64
N ASN A 143 9.47 14.96 -17.65
CA ASN A 143 9.45 15.58 -18.98
C ASN A 143 9.12 17.07 -18.92
N ASN A 144 8.22 17.45 -18.02
CA ASN A 144 7.83 18.84 -17.83
C ASN A 144 8.84 19.66 -17.01
N ASN A 145 10.04 19.11 -16.73
CA ASN A 145 11.04 19.70 -15.83
C ASN A 145 10.47 20.06 -14.45
N MET A 146 9.42 19.36 -14.06
CA MET A 146 8.73 19.55 -12.80
C MET A 146 9.43 18.82 -11.67
N ASN A 147 10.65 18.30 -11.86
CA ASN A 147 11.54 17.92 -10.76
C ASN A 147 11.80 19.09 -9.79
N LYS A 148 11.83 20.34 -10.30
CA LYS A 148 11.84 21.54 -9.43
C LYS A 148 10.51 21.76 -8.72
N THR A 149 9.40 21.31 -9.29
CA THR A 149 8.07 21.33 -8.65
C THR A 149 7.91 20.18 -7.66
N LYS A 150 8.46 18.99 -7.90
CA LYS A 150 8.63 17.91 -6.92
C LYS A 150 9.50 18.40 -5.77
N LEU A 151 10.66 19.02 -6.03
CA LEU A 151 11.47 19.69 -5.01
C LEU A 151 10.76 20.87 -4.33
N LYS A 152 9.88 21.60 -5.03
CA LYS A 152 9.10 22.70 -4.44
C LYS A 152 7.89 22.19 -3.67
N PHE A 153 7.28 21.09 -4.06
CA PHE A 153 6.24 20.37 -3.36
C PHE A 153 6.86 19.72 -2.14
N ASP A 154 8.00 19.04 -2.26
CA ASP A 154 8.86 18.63 -1.16
C ASP A 154 9.23 19.82 -0.28
N ASN A 155 9.56 21.00 -0.82
CA ASN A 155 9.87 22.18 -0.01
C ASN A 155 8.62 22.79 0.62
N VAL A 156 7.47 22.80 -0.07
CA VAL A 156 6.18 23.27 0.44
C VAL A 156 5.75 22.32 1.53
N TRP A 157 5.75 21.02 1.30
CA TRP A 157 5.60 19.95 2.28
C TRP A 157 6.61 20.07 3.43
N ARG A 158 7.90 20.32 3.17
CA ARG A 158 8.95 20.60 4.19
C ARG A 158 8.69 21.90 4.96
N ASN A 159 8.00 22.86 4.37
CA ASN A 159 7.69 24.17 4.97
C ASN A 159 6.32 24.18 5.68
N LEU A 160 5.33 23.45 5.17
CA LEU A 160 4.08 23.06 5.83
C LEU A 160 4.43 22.21 7.05
N SER A 161 5.44 21.35 6.91
CA SER A 161 6.17 20.68 8.00
C SER A 161 7.29 21.51 8.60
N ARG A 162 7.13 22.82 8.71
CA ARG A 162 7.68 23.48 9.91
C ARG A 162 6.74 23.06 11.06
N VAL A 163 6.74 21.81 11.54
CA VAL A 163 7.70 21.25 12.53
C VAL A 163 8.09 22.21 13.66
N GLY A 164 7.91 23.55 13.58
CA GLY A 164 8.11 24.47 14.70
C GLY A 164 6.94 24.46 15.70
N ILE A 165 5.70 24.18 15.26
CA ILE A 165 4.56 24.03 16.17
C ILE A 165 4.60 22.65 16.84
N ILE A 166 5.00 21.61 16.10
CA ILE A 166 5.23 20.26 16.61
C ILE A 166 6.50 20.23 17.50
N ARG A 167 7.64 20.79 17.08
CA ARG A 167 8.89 20.86 17.90
C ARG A 167 8.78 21.73 19.15
N LYS A 168 7.89 22.73 19.17
CA LYS A 168 7.65 23.48 20.41
C LYS A 168 6.88 22.65 21.45
N ARG A 169 6.29 21.53 21.05
CA ARG A 169 5.61 20.57 21.94
C ARG A 169 6.29 19.20 22.04
N ILE A 170 7.22 18.88 21.14
CA ILE A 170 7.82 17.55 21.01
C ILE A 170 9.34 17.67 20.86
N THR A 171 10.08 17.16 21.85
CA THR A 171 11.54 17.25 21.90
C THR A 171 12.16 16.05 21.15
N PRO A 172 13.14 16.26 20.25
CA PRO A 172 13.86 15.14 19.64
C PRO A 172 14.50 14.25 20.71
N GLY A 173 14.12 12.97 20.75
CA GLY A 173 14.56 12.01 21.77
C GLY A 173 13.54 11.71 22.87
N ASP A 174 12.30 12.20 22.74
CA ASP A 174 11.21 11.79 23.61
C ASP A 174 10.83 10.31 23.35
N PRO A 175 11.03 9.40 24.33
CA PRO A 175 10.67 7.99 24.18
C PRO A 175 9.15 7.75 24.14
N SER A 176 8.32 8.76 24.41
CA SER A 176 6.85 8.69 24.22
C SER A 176 6.41 8.76 22.75
N LEU A 177 7.33 9.02 21.82
CA LEU A 177 7.09 8.85 20.39
C LEU A 177 7.19 7.36 20.03
N GLU A 178 6.20 6.60 20.50
CA GLU A 178 5.84 5.32 19.89
C GLU A 178 5.43 5.58 18.44
N SER A 179 5.70 4.62 17.56
CA SER A 179 5.61 4.74 16.11
C SER A 179 4.34 5.43 15.60
N ILE A 180 4.49 6.52 14.84
CA ILE A 180 3.37 7.19 14.16
C ILE A 180 3.19 6.55 12.77
N ALA A 181 2.08 5.83 12.56
CA ALA A 181 1.68 5.33 11.25
C ALA A 181 0.80 6.37 10.51
N LEU A 182 0.88 6.40 9.18
CA LEU A 182 0.13 7.33 8.35
C LEU A 182 -0.51 6.62 7.17
N LYS A 183 -1.71 7.07 6.82
CA LYS A 183 -2.49 6.55 5.71
C LYS A 183 -2.98 7.72 4.88
N ILE A 184 -2.91 7.58 3.57
CA ILE A 184 -3.57 8.51 2.64
C ILE A 184 -4.73 7.76 2.03
N SER A 185 -5.90 8.38 2.03
CA SER A 185 -7.09 7.86 1.36
C SER A 185 -7.67 8.90 0.43
N LEU A 186 -8.22 8.42 -0.68
CA LEU A 186 -8.98 9.22 -1.62
C LEU A 186 -10.37 8.60 -1.72
N ASN A 187 -11.38 9.34 -1.27
CA ASN A 187 -12.80 8.93 -1.33
C ASN A 187 -13.55 9.99 -2.15
N ASP A 188 -14.00 9.63 -3.35
CA ASP A 188 -14.64 10.52 -4.32
C ASP A 188 -13.79 11.77 -4.63
N ASN A 189 -14.17 12.92 -4.07
CA ASN A 189 -13.46 14.19 -4.20
C ASN A 189 -12.80 14.63 -2.88
N THR A 190 -12.60 13.70 -1.94
CA THR A 190 -12.03 13.97 -0.62
C THR A 190 -10.72 13.22 -0.47
N LEU A 191 -9.62 13.97 -0.39
CA LEU A 191 -8.30 13.46 -0.03
C LEU A 191 -8.11 13.63 1.47
N GLN A 192 -7.87 12.52 2.17
CA GLN A 192 -7.57 12.51 3.59
C GLN A 192 -6.15 12.02 3.85
N ILE A 193 -5.52 12.61 4.86
CA ILE A 193 -4.28 12.11 5.46
C ILE A 193 -4.60 11.82 6.92
N LEU A 194 -4.44 10.56 7.30
CA LEU A 194 -4.77 10.02 8.61
C LEU A 194 -3.47 9.69 9.34
N HIS A 195 -3.44 9.85 10.66
CA HIS A 195 -2.44 9.23 11.53
C HIS A 195 -3.08 8.17 12.39
N PHE A 196 -2.32 7.12 12.69
CA PHE A 196 -2.69 6.22 13.77
C PHE A 196 -2.36 6.91 15.10
N SER A 197 -3.32 6.97 15.99
CA SER A 197 -3.20 7.49 17.35
C SER A 197 -3.02 6.30 18.30
N PRO A 198 -1.81 6.02 18.82
CA PRO A 198 -1.62 4.90 19.74
C PRO A 198 -2.45 5.03 21.02
N GLU A 199 -2.73 6.26 21.46
CA GLU A 199 -3.54 6.53 22.66
C GLU A 199 -5.03 6.19 22.44
N GLU A 200 -5.56 6.49 21.25
CA GLU A 200 -6.97 6.27 20.91
C GLU A 200 -7.20 4.95 20.18
N GLN A 201 -6.13 4.26 19.78
CA GLN A 201 -6.14 3.05 18.95
C GLN A 201 -6.99 3.21 17.69
N GLU A 202 -6.92 4.37 17.05
CA GLU A 202 -7.70 4.65 15.85
C GLU A 202 -6.96 5.53 14.84
N TRP A 203 -7.44 5.52 13.60
CA TRP A 203 -7.00 6.42 12.54
C TRP A 203 -7.70 7.78 12.67
N VAL A 204 -6.93 8.81 13.02
CA VAL A 204 -7.41 10.18 13.18
C VAL A 204 -7.05 11.01 11.96
N THR A 205 -8.05 11.68 11.39
CA THR A 205 -7.87 12.58 10.23
C THR A 205 -7.06 13.81 10.62
N ILE A 206 -5.90 13.98 9.99
CA ILE A 206 -5.03 15.16 10.16
C ILE A 206 -5.38 16.23 9.14
N ILE A 207 -5.51 15.81 7.89
CA ILE A 207 -5.78 16.68 6.74
C ILE A 207 -6.96 16.09 6.00
N GLU A 208 -7.89 16.97 5.64
CA GLU A 208 -9.00 16.67 4.74
C GLU A 208 -9.07 17.77 3.69
N ILE A 209 -9.02 17.38 2.42
CA ILE A 209 -9.14 18.27 1.27
C ILE A 209 -10.32 17.78 0.44
N THR A 210 -11.41 18.52 0.48
CA THR A 210 -12.62 18.23 -0.29
C THR A 210 -12.75 19.19 -1.46
N GLY A 211 -12.90 18.66 -2.67
CA GLY A 211 -13.16 19.41 -3.89
C GLY A 211 -14.59 19.26 -4.36
N ASP A 212 -15.06 20.24 -5.12
CA ASP A 212 -16.18 20.05 -6.04
C ASP A 212 -15.74 19.18 -7.23
N ASN A 213 -16.71 18.68 -8.01
CA ASN A 213 -16.42 17.83 -9.18
C ASN A 213 -15.49 18.53 -10.19
N GLU A 214 -15.50 19.86 -10.27
CA GLU A 214 -14.61 20.66 -11.14
C GLU A 214 -13.14 20.66 -10.68
N LYS A 215 -12.85 20.14 -9.49
CA LYS A 215 -11.49 20.05 -8.92
C LYS A 215 -11.04 18.61 -8.67
N LYS A 216 -11.77 17.60 -9.13
CA LYS A 216 -11.42 16.18 -8.94
C LYS A 216 -10.02 15.88 -9.46
N GLU A 217 -9.65 16.37 -10.65
CA GLU A 217 -8.32 16.13 -11.24
C GLU A 217 -7.18 16.72 -10.41
N ILE A 218 -7.42 17.84 -9.74
CA ILE A 218 -6.43 18.46 -8.84
C ILE A 218 -6.23 17.59 -7.60
N ILE A 219 -7.30 17.03 -7.07
CA ILE A 219 -7.25 16.16 -5.88
C ILE A 219 -6.55 14.83 -6.21
N GLU A 220 -6.85 14.25 -7.37
CA GLU A 220 -6.14 13.05 -7.88
C GLU A 220 -4.64 13.33 -8.10
N CYS A 221 -4.30 14.50 -8.68
CA CYS A 221 -2.91 14.95 -8.77
C CYS A 221 -2.22 15.02 -7.40
N LEU A 222 -2.88 15.62 -6.41
CA LEU A 222 -2.34 15.75 -5.07
C LEU A 222 -2.17 14.39 -4.40
N TYR A 223 -3.13 13.49 -4.58
CA TYR A 223 -3.04 12.10 -4.11
C TYR A 223 -1.83 11.37 -4.70
N LEU A 224 -1.62 11.45 -6.02
CA LEU A 224 -0.45 10.87 -6.68
C LEU A 224 0.87 11.48 -6.18
N LEU A 225 0.94 12.81 -6.08
CA LEU A 225 2.14 13.51 -5.59
C LEU A 225 2.50 13.09 -4.16
N LEU A 226 1.51 12.98 -3.28
CA LEU A 226 1.72 12.55 -1.90
C LEU A 226 2.08 11.07 -1.80
N THR A 227 1.46 10.22 -2.62
CA THR A 227 1.77 8.78 -2.68
C THR A 227 3.23 8.56 -3.07
N LEU A 228 3.69 9.23 -4.14
CA LEU A 228 5.09 9.19 -4.56
C LEU A 228 6.03 9.71 -3.47
N PHE A 229 5.68 10.86 -2.86
CA PHE A 229 6.45 11.42 -1.75
C PHE A 229 6.61 10.42 -0.60
N LEU A 230 5.54 9.76 -0.17
CA LEU A 230 5.60 8.77 0.91
C LEU A 230 6.46 7.57 0.53
N LYS A 231 6.31 7.02 -0.68
CA LYS A 231 7.13 5.88 -1.16
C LYS A 231 8.62 6.21 -1.14
N GLU A 232 9.01 7.37 -1.67
CA GLU A 232 10.42 7.80 -1.68
C GLU A 232 11.01 7.95 -0.27
N ASN A 233 10.23 8.53 0.65
CA ASN A 233 10.69 8.78 2.02
C ASN A 233 10.66 7.51 2.90
N GLN A 234 9.77 6.56 2.62
CA GLN A 234 9.79 5.23 3.25
C GLN A 234 11.08 4.47 2.89
N ILE A 235 11.56 4.61 1.65
CA ILE A 235 12.82 3.99 1.21
C ILE A 235 14.03 4.70 1.86
N ALA A 236 14.03 6.03 1.91
CA ALA A 236 15.12 6.81 2.50
C ALA A 236 15.22 6.71 4.04
N SER A 237 14.12 6.33 4.72
CA SER A 237 14.06 6.27 6.19
C SER A 237 14.91 5.14 6.80
N ARG A 238 15.27 4.11 6.01
CA ARG A 238 16.10 2.95 6.44
C ARG A 238 17.50 3.32 6.95
N THR A 239 18.04 4.50 6.62
CA THR A 239 19.41 4.90 7.04
C THR A 239 19.51 6.24 7.78
N LYS A 240 18.58 7.19 7.62
CA LYS A 240 18.76 8.58 8.09
C LYS A 240 18.11 8.93 9.45
N TRP A 241 17.23 8.09 10.00
CA TRP A 241 16.32 8.51 11.09
C TRP A 241 16.34 7.57 12.30
N ARG A 242 17.54 7.26 12.80
CA ARG A 242 17.78 6.24 13.85
C ARG A 242 17.42 6.63 15.31
N LYS A 243 16.79 7.77 15.57
CA LYS A 243 16.31 8.16 16.92
C LYS A 243 15.10 9.08 16.80
N GLY A 244 13.89 8.52 16.94
CA GLY A 244 12.61 9.21 16.76
C GLY A 244 12.28 9.38 15.28
N GLN A 245 11.44 8.50 14.73
CA GLN A 245 11.04 8.55 13.34
C GLN A 245 9.95 9.61 13.15
N LEU A 246 10.25 10.66 12.39
CA LEU A 246 9.25 11.57 11.84
C LEU A 246 8.67 10.93 10.58
N PHE A 247 7.48 10.34 10.66
CA PHE A 247 6.81 9.73 9.50
C PHE A 247 6.00 10.75 8.67
N SER A 248 5.39 11.80 9.25
CA SER A 248 4.87 12.99 8.50
C SER A 248 4.43 14.18 9.40
N VAL A 249 3.49 15.01 8.90
CA VAL A 249 3.35 16.47 8.98
C VAL A 249 1.89 16.83 9.25
N ILE A 250 1.64 17.82 10.12
CA ILE A 250 0.30 18.29 10.54
C ILE A 250 -0.02 19.67 9.95
N ILE A 251 -1.24 19.87 9.40
CA ILE A 251 -2.01 21.14 9.50
C ILE A 251 -3.53 20.85 9.49
N CYS A 252 -4.25 21.26 10.55
CA CYS A 252 -5.71 21.46 10.59
C CYS A 252 -6.02 22.95 10.30
N GLN A 253 -7.15 23.45 9.80
CA GLN A 253 -8.56 23.04 9.66
C GLN A 253 -9.13 23.71 8.38
N ASN A 254 -10.21 23.17 7.81
CA ASN A 254 -11.08 23.78 6.77
C ASN A 254 -10.33 24.67 5.76
N ILE A 255 -9.81 24.07 4.70
CA ILE A 255 -9.43 24.83 3.53
C ILE A 255 -10.71 25.15 2.76
N GLU A 256 -11.49 26.13 3.23
CA GLU A 256 -12.07 27.05 2.25
C GLU A 256 -10.85 27.59 1.50
N LEU A 257 -10.63 27.09 0.27
CA LEU A 257 -9.55 27.44 -0.65
C LEU A 257 -8.69 28.55 -0.07
N PHE A 258 -7.61 28.15 0.61
CA PHE A 258 -6.66 29.06 1.22
C PHE A 258 -6.46 30.16 0.18
N THR A 259 -6.94 31.37 0.44
CA THR A 259 -6.59 32.50 -0.43
C THR A 259 -5.11 32.67 -0.17
N ALA A 260 -4.32 31.96 -0.96
CA ALA A 260 -2.95 31.64 -0.67
C ALA A 260 -2.10 32.87 -0.94
N ARG A 261 -2.15 33.80 0.01
CA ARG A 261 -1.45 35.09 -0.05
C ARG A 261 0.07 34.94 -0.10
N ASN A 262 0.61 33.73 0.08
CA ASN A 262 2.04 33.42 -0.04
C ASN A 262 2.37 32.29 -1.03
N LEU A 263 1.44 31.91 -1.91
CA LEU A 263 1.74 31.02 -3.03
C LEU A 263 2.03 31.84 -4.30
N SER A 264 2.94 32.81 -4.22
CA SER A 264 3.48 33.48 -5.43
C SER A 264 4.23 32.50 -6.37
N GLY A 265 4.40 31.24 -5.95
CA GLY A 265 4.84 30.12 -6.77
C GLY A 265 3.72 29.24 -7.39
N ILE A 266 2.43 29.55 -7.23
CA ILE A 266 1.29 28.68 -7.64
C ILE A 266 1.08 28.53 -9.15
N ASN A 267 1.83 29.24 -10.01
CA ASN A 267 1.72 29.03 -11.47
C ASN A 267 1.86 27.55 -11.91
N TYR A 268 2.38 26.67 -11.04
CA TYR A 268 2.41 25.22 -11.26
C TYR A 268 1.09 24.49 -10.99
N LEU A 269 0.22 24.94 -10.07
CA LEU A 269 -1.10 24.31 -9.88
C LEU A 269 -1.96 24.50 -11.13
N ASN A 270 -1.82 25.64 -11.80
CA ASN A 270 -2.46 25.90 -13.09
C ASN A 270 -1.94 24.98 -14.22
N LYS A 271 -0.82 24.27 -14.01
CA LYS A 271 -0.31 23.26 -14.95
C LYS A 271 -0.80 21.85 -14.64
N LEU A 272 -1.32 21.59 -13.44
CA LEU A 272 -1.79 20.25 -13.06
C LEU A 272 -2.86 19.69 -14.01
N PRO A 273 -3.86 20.47 -14.47
CA PRO A 273 -4.83 19.95 -15.44
C PRO A 273 -4.16 19.45 -16.73
N ALA A 274 -3.19 20.20 -17.26
CA ALA A 274 -2.47 19.80 -18.47
C ALA A 274 -1.61 18.53 -18.27
N LEU A 275 -1.09 18.29 -17.06
CA LEU A 275 -0.37 17.05 -16.74
C LEU A 275 -1.32 15.86 -16.65
N ILE A 276 -2.53 16.05 -16.14
CA ILE A 276 -3.57 15.01 -16.11
C ILE A 276 -4.02 14.68 -17.53
N ASP A 277 -4.17 15.69 -18.39
CA ASP A 277 -4.49 15.45 -19.80
C ASP A 277 -3.38 14.65 -20.50
N GLU A 278 -2.10 14.99 -20.24
CA GLU A 278 -0.94 14.22 -20.75
C GLU A 278 -0.92 12.79 -20.20
N LEU A 279 -1.24 12.61 -18.92
CA LEU A 279 -1.33 11.30 -18.26
C LEU A 279 -2.44 10.43 -18.86
N LYS A 280 -3.64 11.00 -19.07
CA LYS A 280 -4.79 10.32 -19.70
C LYS A 280 -4.44 9.80 -21.09
N ILE A 281 -3.71 10.61 -21.87
CA ILE A 281 -3.20 10.21 -23.19
C ILE A 281 -2.24 9.02 -23.07
N ASN A 282 -1.27 9.10 -22.14
CA ASN A 282 -0.23 8.06 -22.00
C ASN A 282 -0.78 6.72 -21.49
N VAL A 283 -1.75 6.75 -20.58
CA VAL A 283 -2.40 5.54 -20.05
C VAL A 283 -3.46 4.98 -21.01
N SER A 284 -3.75 5.68 -22.12
CA SER A 284 -4.78 5.31 -23.10
C SER A 284 -6.16 5.09 -22.48
N SER A 285 -6.48 5.84 -21.42
CA SER A 285 -7.79 5.80 -20.77
C SER A 285 -8.42 7.19 -20.71
N GLU A 286 -9.68 7.29 -21.14
CA GLU A 286 -10.45 8.55 -21.06
C GLU A 286 -10.77 8.95 -19.61
N TYR A 287 -10.64 8.01 -18.67
CA TYR A 287 -10.90 8.21 -17.25
C TYR A 287 -9.85 7.44 -16.43
N ILE A 288 -9.07 8.17 -15.62
CA ILE A 288 -8.25 7.59 -14.55
C ILE A 288 -8.91 8.01 -13.25
N ASP A 289 -9.87 7.22 -12.80
CA ASP A 289 -10.52 7.47 -11.51
C ASP A 289 -9.87 6.61 -10.45
N LEU A 290 -8.86 7.18 -9.80
CA LEU A 290 -8.11 6.49 -8.75
C LEU A 290 -9.03 6.14 -7.57
N SER A 291 -10.04 6.98 -7.30
CA SER A 291 -11.01 6.70 -6.24
C SER A 291 -11.89 5.50 -6.60
N SER A 292 -12.35 5.41 -7.85
CA SER A 292 -13.11 4.25 -8.34
C SER A 292 -12.27 2.97 -8.31
N ILE A 293 -10.99 3.04 -8.69
CA ILE A 293 -10.07 1.90 -8.64
C ILE A 293 -9.88 1.43 -7.19
N ASP A 294 -9.60 2.35 -6.27
CA ASP A 294 -9.40 2.02 -4.85
C ASP A 294 -10.71 1.50 -4.20
N ASN A 295 -11.88 1.99 -4.63
CA ASN A 295 -13.18 1.46 -4.21
C ASN A 295 -13.40 0.03 -4.73
N GLU A 296 -13.18 -0.21 -6.02
CA GLU A 296 -13.35 -1.54 -6.63
C GLU A 296 -12.42 -2.57 -5.97
N ILE A 297 -11.16 -2.22 -5.71
CA ILE A 297 -10.24 -3.09 -4.97
C ILE A 297 -10.80 -3.42 -3.58
N ARG A 298 -11.26 -2.43 -2.81
CA ARG A 298 -11.83 -2.64 -1.46
C ARG A 298 -13.06 -3.55 -1.47
N GLU A 299 -13.96 -3.35 -2.43
CA GLU A 299 -15.16 -4.18 -2.57
C GLU A 299 -14.80 -5.64 -2.89
N LEU A 300 -13.84 -5.85 -3.79
CA LEU A 300 -13.36 -7.19 -4.15
C LEU A 300 -12.61 -7.86 -2.98
N GLU A 301 -11.78 -7.10 -2.25
CA GLU A 301 -11.09 -7.60 -1.05
C GLU A 301 -12.10 -8.00 0.04
N GLN A 302 -13.16 -7.22 0.26
CA GLN A 302 -14.24 -7.60 1.18
C GLN A 302 -14.94 -8.88 0.72
N LYS A 303 -15.26 -8.99 -0.56
CA LYS A 303 -15.90 -10.19 -1.12
C LYS A 303 -15.03 -11.43 -0.95
N ILE A 304 -13.72 -11.31 -1.16
CA ILE A 304 -12.74 -12.37 -0.89
C ILE A 304 -12.76 -12.75 0.58
N ASN A 305 -12.75 -11.79 1.50
CA ASN A 305 -12.78 -12.06 2.94
C ASN A 305 -14.04 -12.83 3.34
N GLU A 306 -15.23 -12.42 2.86
CA GLU A 306 -16.47 -13.16 3.14
C GLU A 306 -16.42 -14.60 2.64
N ILE A 307 -15.93 -14.82 1.41
CA ILE A 307 -15.74 -16.17 0.87
C ILE A 307 -14.80 -17.00 1.74
N VAL A 308 -13.68 -16.42 2.17
CA VAL A 308 -12.72 -17.09 3.03
C VAL A 308 -13.35 -17.44 4.38
N TYR A 309 -14.09 -16.52 4.99
CA TYR A 309 -14.79 -16.77 6.26
C TYR A 309 -15.82 -17.90 6.13
N ASP A 310 -16.55 -17.95 5.03
CA ASP A 310 -17.53 -19.01 4.77
C ASP A 310 -16.86 -20.38 4.56
N ILE A 311 -15.73 -20.43 3.84
CA ILE A 311 -14.95 -21.65 3.61
C ILE A 311 -14.42 -22.23 4.93
N PHE A 312 -13.97 -21.38 5.86
CA PHE A 312 -13.46 -21.79 7.16
C PHE A 312 -14.53 -21.86 8.25
N GLU A 313 -15.80 -21.68 7.90
CA GLU A 313 -16.94 -21.78 8.82
C GLU A 313 -16.90 -20.81 9.99
N LEU A 314 -16.32 -19.63 9.79
CA LEU A 314 -16.12 -18.68 10.88
C LEU A 314 -17.44 -18.09 11.37
N ASP A 315 -17.66 -18.16 12.67
CA ASP A 315 -18.82 -17.56 13.31
C ASP A 315 -18.68 -16.03 13.43
N SER A 316 -19.74 -15.37 13.90
CA SER A 316 -19.75 -13.90 14.01
C SER A 316 -18.72 -13.35 15.00
N GLU A 317 -18.40 -14.09 16.07
CA GLU A 317 -17.41 -13.67 17.06
C GLU A 317 -15.99 -13.87 16.54
N GLU A 318 -15.73 -14.96 15.81
CA GLU A 318 -14.46 -15.21 15.13
C GLU A 318 -14.19 -14.19 14.03
N ARG A 319 -15.21 -13.89 13.19
CA ARG A 319 -15.11 -12.82 12.19
C ARG A 319 -14.81 -11.50 12.88
N LYS A 320 -15.52 -11.17 13.95
CA LYS A 320 -15.26 -9.95 14.72
C LYS A 320 -13.85 -9.92 15.30
N LEU A 321 -13.30 -11.05 15.75
CA LEU A 321 -11.93 -11.13 16.25
C LEU A 321 -10.88 -10.84 15.16
N ILE A 322 -11.13 -11.31 13.94
CA ILE A 322 -10.27 -11.08 12.77
C ILE A 322 -10.40 -9.65 12.22
N GLU A 323 -11.62 -9.11 12.31
CA GLU A 323 -12.03 -7.79 11.83
C GLU A 323 -11.81 -6.66 12.83
N ILE A 324 -11.55 -6.99 14.10
CA ILE A 324 -10.82 -6.06 14.97
C ILE A 324 -9.53 -5.84 14.20
N ASP A 325 -9.45 -4.65 13.57
CA ASP A 325 -8.24 -4.20 12.91
C ASP A 325 -7.11 -4.64 13.85
N ILE A 326 -6.06 -5.24 13.28
CA ILE A 326 -4.83 -5.45 14.03
C ILE A 326 -4.19 -4.05 14.23
N ASP A 327 -4.98 -3.09 14.71
CA ASP A 327 -4.60 -2.06 15.63
C ASP A 327 -3.80 -2.77 16.71
N PHE A 328 -2.62 -2.22 16.97
CA PHE A 328 -1.49 -2.82 17.65
C PHE A 328 -1.73 -3.00 19.16
N ASP A 329 -2.88 -3.57 19.50
CA ASP A 329 -3.49 -3.66 20.83
C ASP A 329 -3.41 -5.07 21.40
N ILE A 330 -2.52 -5.93 20.88
CA ILE A 330 -2.07 -7.09 21.65
C ILE A 330 -0.88 -6.63 22.50
N PRO A 331 -1.08 -6.27 23.79
CA PRO A 331 0.05 -6.14 24.71
C PRO A 331 0.77 -7.46 24.68
N TYR A 332 2.05 -7.44 24.31
CA TYR A 332 2.98 -8.56 24.31
C TYR A 332 2.52 -9.66 25.26
N LEU A 333 1.86 -10.69 24.72
CA LEU A 333 1.45 -11.83 25.53
C LEU A 333 2.74 -12.48 26.06
N PRO A 334 2.86 -12.66 27.39
CA PRO A 334 4.11 -13.05 28.04
C PRO A 334 4.63 -14.43 27.64
#